data_AF-A0A7Z9IS54-F1
#
_entry.id   AF-A0A7Z9IS54-F1
#
_cell.length_a   1.000
_cell.length_b   1.000
_cell.length_c   1.000
_cell.angle_alpha   90.00
_cell.angle_beta   90.00
_cell.angle_gamma   90.00
#
_symmetry.space_group_name_H-M   'P 1'
#
loop_
_entity.id
_entity.type
_entity.pdbx_description
1 polymer ?
#
loop_
_entity_poly.entity_id
_entity_poly.type
_entity_poly.pdbx_seq_one_letter_code
_entity_poly.pdbx_strand_id
1 'polypeptide(L)'
;KVDPGAPPSMVDNYLSNIVEDVKKQNKGEPLDEDKVRETYRPAAERNLKWYLVRKKLIEENELKVERKDVDQEIENLVQRSPASEKEIRKFYRKPSNRKRLEDDLVEKKILDYLEQFANVKEVEVHTKDIRKDTHGY
;
A
#
# COMPACT_ATOMS: atom_id res chain seq x y z
N LYS A 1 -17.37 7.63 -13.77
CA LYS A 1 -16.64 7.58 -12.49
C LYS A 1 -17.11 6.32 -11.76
N VAL A 2 -16.20 5.42 -11.41
CA VAL A 2 -16.55 4.19 -10.67
C VAL A 2 -16.43 4.52 -9.18
N ASP A 3 -17.50 4.28 -8.41
CA ASP A 3 -17.50 4.40 -6.96
C ASP A 3 -17.97 3.06 -6.36
N PRO A 4 -17.06 2.08 -6.21
CA PRO A 4 -17.43 0.82 -5.58
C PRO A 4 -17.79 1.13 -4.12
N GLY A 5 -19.03 0.89 -3.72
CA GLY A 5 -19.44 1.09 -2.33
C GLY A 5 -18.70 0.15 -1.39
N ALA A 6 -18.03 0.69 -0.37
CA ALA A 6 -17.55 -0.12 0.74
C ALA A 6 -18.74 -0.46 1.65
N PRO A 7 -18.96 -1.74 2.02
CA PRO A 7 -20.05 -2.09 2.92
C PRO A 7 -19.93 -1.32 4.26
N PRO A 8 -20.99 -0.67 4.76
CA PRO A 8 -20.92 0.14 5.98
C PRO A 8 -20.34 -0.60 7.18
N SER A 9 -20.71 -1.88 7.36
CA SER A 9 -20.18 -2.73 8.42
C SER A 9 -18.66 -2.95 8.32
N MET A 10 -18.10 -2.99 7.11
CA MET A 10 -16.65 -3.11 6.91
C MET A 10 -15.94 -1.80 7.27
N VAL A 11 -16.55 -0.65 6.94
CA VAL A 11 -16.05 0.67 7.32
C VAL A 11 -16.05 0.83 8.84
N ASP A 12 -17.15 0.48 9.50
CA ASP A 12 -17.28 0.63 10.95
C ASP A 12 -16.35 -0.32 11.71
N ASN A 13 -16.15 -1.54 11.23
CA ASN A 13 -15.14 -2.46 11.79
C ASN A 13 -13.72 -1.92 11.63
N TYR A 14 -13.38 -1.41 10.45
CA TYR A 14 -12.06 -0.82 10.20
C TYR A 14 -11.80 0.41 11.10
N LEU A 15 -12.80 1.29 11.23
CA LEU A 15 -12.75 2.44 12.12
C LEU A 15 -12.60 2.03 13.59
N SER A 16 -13.22 0.94 14.00
CA SER A 16 -13.09 0.44 15.38
C SER A 16 -11.66 0.05 15.70
N ASN A 17 -10.96 -0.62 14.77
CA ASN A 17 -9.52 -0.91 14.92
C ASN A 17 -8.68 0.37 15.01
N ILE A 18 -8.99 1.39 14.20
CA ILE A 18 -8.31 2.70 14.28
C ILE A 18 -8.50 3.32 15.65
N VAL A 19 -9.74 3.33 16.17
CA VAL A 19 -10.01 3.88 17.51
C VAL A 19 -9.21 3.14 18.58
N GLU A 20 -9.14 1.81 18.51
CA GLU A 20 -8.34 1.02 19.46
C GLU A 20 -6.84 1.36 19.39
N ASP A 21 -6.30 1.55 18.19
CA ASP A 21 -4.89 1.90 18.03
C ASP A 21 -4.59 3.32 18.51
N VAL A 22 -5.48 4.28 18.25
CA VAL A 22 -5.38 5.63 18.81
C VAL A 22 -5.44 5.59 20.34
N LYS A 23 -6.36 4.81 20.93
CA LYS A 23 -6.44 4.64 22.39
C LYS A 23 -5.14 4.10 22.98
N LYS A 24 -4.54 3.08 22.36
CA LYS A 24 -3.25 2.51 22.80
C LYS A 24 -2.14 3.56 22.76
N GLN A 25 -2.15 4.44 21.77
CA GLN A 25 -1.15 5.50 21.61
C GLN A 25 -1.40 6.69 22.55
N ASN A 26 -2.66 6.95 22.93
CA ASN A 26 -3.05 8.08 23.77
C ASN A 26 -2.78 7.88 25.27
N LYS A 27 -2.07 6.81 25.66
CA LYS A 27 -1.61 6.53 27.04
C LYS A 27 -2.71 6.63 28.13
N GLY A 28 -3.97 6.39 27.77
CA GLY A 28 -5.11 6.45 28.69
C GLY A 28 -5.68 7.86 28.93
N GLU A 29 -5.22 8.88 28.20
CA GLU A 29 -5.89 10.18 28.20
C GLU A 29 -7.30 10.07 27.58
N PRO A 30 -8.28 10.87 28.06
CA PRO A 30 -9.62 10.90 27.50
C PRO A 30 -9.60 11.13 25.98
N LEU A 31 -10.37 10.32 25.26
CA LEU A 31 -10.45 10.35 23.80
C LEU A 31 -11.91 10.48 23.37
N ASP A 32 -12.19 11.45 22.51
CA ASP A 32 -13.46 11.53 21.80
C ASP A 32 -13.44 10.55 20.61
N GLU A 33 -14.00 9.36 20.83
CA GLU A 33 -14.02 8.29 19.81
C GLU A 33 -14.82 8.68 18.57
N ASP A 34 -15.89 9.46 18.73
CA ASP A 34 -16.72 9.89 17.61
C ASP A 34 -15.94 10.87 16.74
N LYS A 35 -15.15 11.76 17.37
CA LYS A 35 -14.27 12.66 16.64
C LYS A 35 -13.18 11.91 15.89
N VAL A 36 -12.60 10.86 16.47
CA VAL A 36 -11.65 9.98 15.78
C VAL A 36 -12.32 9.31 14.58
N ARG A 37 -13.51 8.71 14.77
CA ARG A 37 -14.25 8.06 13.69
C ARG A 37 -14.56 9.03 12.55
N GLU A 38 -15.06 10.23 12.86
CA GLU A 38 -15.33 11.28 11.86
C GLU A 38 -14.07 11.65 11.07
N THR A 39 -12.96 11.86 11.78
CA THR A 39 -11.68 12.28 11.18
C THR A 39 -11.12 11.22 10.24
N TYR A 40 -11.19 9.93 10.62
CA TYR A 40 -10.58 8.85 9.85
C TYR A 40 -11.53 8.22 8.82
N ARG A 41 -12.85 8.47 8.87
CA ARG A 41 -13.83 7.85 7.96
C ARG A 41 -13.50 8.04 6.47
N PRO A 42 -13.14 9.24 5.97
CA PRO A 42 -12.82 9.39 4.54
C PRO A 42 -11.62 8.54 4.10
N ALA A 43 -10.58 8.44 4.94
CA ALA A 43 -9.42 7.61 4.66
C ALA A 43 -9.76 6.11 4.75
N ALA A 44 -10.54 5.71 5.76
CA ALA A 44 -11.01 4.34 5.93
C ALA A 44 -11.82 3.86 4.71
N GLU A 45 -12.78 4.66 4.25
CA GLU A 45 -13.57 4.37 3.06
C GLU A 45 -12.69 4.26 1.82
N ARG A 46 -11.77 5.20 1.60
CA ARG A 46 -10.83 5.15 0.46
C ARG A 46 -9.96 3.89 0.49
N ASN A 47 -9.40 3.55 1.64
CA ASN A 47 -8.55 2.37 1.81
C ASN A 47 -9.31 1.07 1.59
N LEU A 48 -10.54 0.98 2.10
CA LEU A 48 -11.39 -0.20 1.90
C LEU A 48 -11.81 -0.35 0.43
N LYS A 49 -12.17 0.75 -0.24
CA LYS A 49 -12.45 0.73 -1.67
C LYS A 49 -11.25 0.23 -2.46
N TRP A 50 -10.05 0.75 -2.16
CA TRP A 50 -8.82 0.28 -2.79
C TRP A 50 -8.56 -1.21 -2.53
N TYR A 51 -8.70 -1.65 -1.28
CA TYR A 51 -8.55 -3.05 -0.90
C TYR A 51 -9.49 -3.97 -1.70
N LEU A 52 -10.77 -3.61 -1.84
CA LEU A 52 -11.75 -4.40 -2.59
C LEU A 52 -11.42 -4.46 -4.08
N VAL A 53 -11.02 -3.33 -4.68
CA VAL A 53 -10.58 -3.27 -6.08
C VAL A 53 -9.34 -4.12 -6.30
N ARG A 54 -8.30 -3.96 -5.47
CA ARG A 54 -7.07 -4.77 -5.52
C ARG A 54 -7.38 -6.25 -5.42
N LYS A 55 -8.21 -6.65 -4.45
CA LYS A 55 -8.60 -8.06 -4.27
C LYS A 55 -9.24 -8.62 -5.54
N LYS A 56 -10.14 -7.85 -6.16
CA LYS A 56 -10.83 -8.25 -7.40
C LYS A 56 -9.86 -8.36 -8.59
N LEU A 57 -8.94 -7.40 -8.73
CA LEU A 57 -7.91 -7.43 -9.78
C LEU A 57 -7.01 -8.67 -9.67
N ILE A 58 -6.57 -9.02 -8.45
CA ILE A 58 -5.76 -10.21 -8.21
C ILE A 58 -6.51 -11.49 -8.58
N GLU A 59 -7.78 -11.58 -8.20
CA GLU A 59 -8.62 -12.76 -8.46
C GLU A 59 -8.89 -12.96 -9.95
N GLU A 60 -9.30 -11.91 -10.66
CA GLU A 60 -9.75 -12.02 -12.06
C GLU A 60 -8.59 -12.13 -13.06
N ASN A 61 -7.43 -11.57 -12.74
CA ASN A 61 -6.27 -11.53 -13.64
C ASN A 61 -5.11 -12.42 -13.17
N GLU A 62 -5.37 -13.27 -12.16
CA GLU A 62 -4.42 -14.24 -11.61
C GLU A 62 -3.06 -13.62 -11.25
N LEU A 63 -3.05 -12.41 -10.66
CA LEU A 63 -1.85 -11.64 -10.30
C LEU A 63 -1.17 -12.20 -9.04
N LYS A 64 -0.84 -13.50 -9.07
CA LYS A 64 -0.22 -14.23 -7.97
C LYS A 64 1.29 -14.07 -8.02
N VAL A 65 1.92 -13.96 -6.87
CA VAL A 65 3.38 -14.00 -6.72
C VAL A 65 3.74 -15.35 -6.14
N GLU A 66 4.63 -16.06 -6.82
CA GLU A 66 5.10 -17.36 -6.36
C GLU A 66 6.37 -17.21 -5.54
N ARG A 67 6.72 -18.24 -4.76
CA ARG A 67 7.96 -18.27 -3.99
C ARG A 67 9.20 -17.99 -4.86
N LYS A 68 9.20 -18.51 -6.10
CA LYS A 68 10.29 -18.31 -7.08
C LYS A 68 10.46 -16.84 -7.48
N ASP A 69 9.36 -16.07 -7.54
CA ASP A 69 9.38 -14.65 -7.87
C ASP A 69 10.06 -13.86 -6.75
N VAL A 70 9.76 -14.21 -5.49
CA VAL A 70 10.39 -13.63 -4.30
C VAL A 70 11.88 -13.96 -4.26
N ASP A 71 12.25 -15.23 -4.51
CA ASP A 71 13.65 -15.64 -4.55
C ASP A 71 14.41 -14.92 -5.68
N GLN A 72 13.80 -14.80 -6.86
CA GLN A 72 14.39 -14.05 -7.98
C GLN A 72 14.59 -12.57 -7.65
N GLU A 73 13.63 -11.91 -6.99
CA GLU A 73 13.81 -10.51 -6.61
C GLU A 73 14.89 -10.34 -5.54
N ILE A 74 15.06 -11.29 -4.63
CA ILE A 74 16.20 -11.28 -3.69
C ILE A 74 17.53 -11.37 -4.45
N GLU A 75 17.64 -12.24 -5.45
CA GLU A 75 18.84 -12.31 -6.30
C GLU A 75 19.06 -11.01 -7.08
N ASN A 76 18.00 -10.39 -7.61
CA ASN A 76 18.09 -9.09 -8.29
C ASN A 76 18.63 -8.00 -7.34
N LEU A 77 18.18 -7.98 -6.08
CA LEU A 77 18.69 -7.06 -5.07
C LEU A 77 20.18 -7.30 -4.77
N VAL A 78 20.61 -8.56 -4.68
CA VAL A 78 22.04 -8.92 -4.51
C VAL A 78 22.86 -8.46 -5.71
N GLN A 79 22.39 -8.68 -6.94
CA GLN A 79 23.09 -8.25 -8.15
C GLN A 79 23.22 -6.73 -8.26
N ARG A 80 22.18 -5.97 -7.86
CA ARG A 80 22.20 -4.50 -7.83
C ARG A 80 23.09 -3.95 -6.73
N SER A 81 23.37 -4.71 -5.67
CA SER A 81 24.17 -4.28 -4.53
C SER A 81 25.08 -5.39 -4.01
N PRO A 82 26.10 -5.84 -4.80
CA PRO A 82 26.90 -7.01 -4.45
C PRO A 82 27.66 -6.86 -3.12
N ALA A 83 28.06 -5.64 -2.77
CA ALA A 83 28.74 -5.33 -1.52
C ALA A 83 27.89 -5.62 -0.26
N SER A 84 26.56 -5.73 -0.41
CA SER A 84 25.61 -5.96 0.68
C SER A 84 24.95 -7.34 0.62
N GLU A 85 25.51 -8.28 -0.15
CA GLU A 85 24.92 -9.61 -0.34
C GLU A 85 24.61 -10.31 1.00
N LYS A 86 25.56 -10.31 1.93
CA LYS A 86 25.41 -10.99 3.22
C LYS A 86 24.25 -10.41 4.02
N GLU A 87 24.13 -9.08 4.05
CA GLU A 87 23.09 -8.34 4.75
C GLU A 87 21.71 -8.57 4.12
N ILE A 88 21.62 -8.51 2.79
CA ILE A 88 20.38 -8.75 2.03
C ILE A 88 19.88 -10.16 2.30
N ARG A 89 20.73 -11.17 2.13
CA ARG A 89 20.37 -12.57 2.39
C ARG A 89 19.97 -12.79 3.84
N LYS A 90 20.69 -12.19 4.80
CA LYS A 90 20.34 -12.26 6.23
C LYS A 90 18.99 -11.62 6.52
N PHE A 91 18.67 -10.48 5.91
CA PHE A 91 17.41 -9.78 6.08
C PHE A 91 16.23 -10.64 5.60
N TYR A 92 16.34 -11.24 4.42
CA TYR A 92 15.29 -12.08 3.83
C TYR A 92 15.25 -13.53 4.33
N ARG A 93 16.08 -13.91 5.31
CA ARG A 93 15.85 -15.16 6.06
C ARG A 93 14.58 -15.12 6.90
N LYS A 94 14.14 -13.93 7.32
CA LYS A 94 12.92 -13.76 8.13
C LYS A 94 11.67 -13.95 7.25
N PRO A 95 10.74 -14.85 7.59
CA PRO A 95 9.50 -15.05 6.84
C PRO A 95 8.67 -13.77 6.68
N SER A 96 8.63 -12.91 7.71
CA SER A 96 7.92 -11.62 7.66
C SER A 96 8.47 -10.67 6.61
N ASN A 97 9.80 -10.64 6.41
CA ASN A 97 10.43 -9.79 5.40
C ASN A 97 10.17 -10.32 4.00
N ARG A 98 10.16 -11.65 3.82
CA ARG A 98 9.79 -12.27 2.55
C ARG A 98 8.33 -12.03 2.21
N LYS A 99 7.44 -12.08 3.19
CA LYS A 99 6.02 -11.79 2.99
C LYS A 99 5.79 -10.34 2.56
N ARG A 100 6.51 -9.39 3.16
CA ARG A 100 6.49 -7.99 2.71
C ARG A 100 6.94 -7.86 1.25
N LEU A 101 8.05 -8.50 0.89
CA LEU A 101 8.52 -8.49 -0.50
C LEU A 101 7.51 -9.12 -1.47
N GLU A 102 6.85 -10.21 -1.06
CA GLU A 102 5.75 -10.81 -1.83
C GLU A 102 4.60 -9.82 -2.02
N ASP A 103 4.16 -9.12 -0.96
CA ASP A 103 3.08 -8.13 -1.03
C ASP A 103 3.45 -6.93 -1.93
N ASP A 104 4.72 -6.50 -1.90
CA ASP A 104 5.28 -5.45 -2.76
C ASP A 104 5.31 -5.91 -4.24
N LEU A 105 5.67 -7.17 -4.49
CA LEU A 105 5.66 -7.74 -5.84
C LEU A 105 4.23 -7.88 -6.39
N VAL A 106 3.24 -8.22 -5.54
CA VAL A 106 1.83 -8.22 -5.94
C VAL A 106 1.37 -6.82 -6.30
N GLU A 107 1.73 -5.81 -5.49
CA GLU A 107 1.41 -4.41 -5.78
C GLU A 107 2.02 -3.97 -7.11
N LYS A 108 3.28 -4.32 -7.37
CA LYS A 108 3.92 -4.06 -8.66
C LYS A 108 3.16 -4.69 -9.83
N LYS A 109 2.77 -5.96 -9.74
CA LYS A 109 1.98 -6.62 -10.80
C LYS A 109 0.63 -5.93 -11.04
N ILE A 110 0.00 -5.38 -9.99
CA ILE A 110 -1.24 -4.62 -10.12
C ILE A 110 -0.99 -3.30 -10.87
N LEU A 111 0.05 -2.56 -10.51
CA LEU A 111 0.41 -1.31 -11.19
C LEU A 111 0.77 -1.56 -12.65
N ASP A 112 1.63 -2.55 -12.92
CA ASP A 112 2.02 -2.96 -14.28
C ASP A 112 0.79 -3.36 -15.13
N TYR A 113 -0.23 -3.96 -14.51
CA TYR A 113 -1.50 -4.27 -15.18
C TYR A 113 -2.32 -3.01 -15.46
N LEU A 114 -2.49 -2.12 -14.48
CA LEU A 114 -3.26 -0.89 -14.62
C LEU A 114 -2.66 0.08 -15.66
N GLU A 115 -1.33 0.14 -15.74
CA GLU A 115 -0.61 0.97 -16.71
C GLU A 115 -0.97 0.64 -18.16
N GLN A 116 -1.33 -0.61 -18.47
CA GLN A 116 -1.73 -1.04 -19.81
C GLN A 116 -3.00 -0.34 -20.32
N PHE A 117 -3.82 0.20 -19.40
CA PHE A 117 -5.07 0.90 -19.71
C PHE A 117 -4.95 2.41 -19.49
N ALA A 118 -3.83 2.88 -18.97
CA ALA A 118 -3.63 4.29 -18.66
C ALA A 118 -3.38 5.10 -19.94
N ASN A 119 -4.15 6.17 -20.12
CA ASN A 119 -3.84 7.16 -21.16
C ASN A 119 -2.81 8.15 -20.59
N VAL A 120 -1.52 7.84 -20.78
CA VAL A 120 -0.40 8.66 -20.29
C VAL A 120 -0.17 9.81 -21.26
N LYS A 121 -0.20 11.05 -20.72
CA LYS A 121 0.14 12.27 -21.46
C LYS A 121 1.43 12.84 -20.91
N GLU A 122 2.43 12.98 -21.76
CA GLU A 122 3.63 13.73 -21.42
C GLU A 122 3.31 15.23 -21.42
N VAL A 123 3.72 15.92 -20.36
CA VAL A 123 3.55 17.36 -20.21
C VAL A 123 4.89 17.99 -19.85
N GLU A 124 5.22 19.09 -20.51
CA GLU A 124 6.38 19.89 -20.14
C GLU A 124 6.05 20.69 -18.87
N VAL A 125 6.84 20.48 -17.83
CA VAL A 125 6.73 21.21 -16.55
C VAL A 125 8.07 21.87 -16.26
N HIS A 126 8.05 23.16 -15.96
CA HIS A 126 9.28 23.86 -15.59
C HIS A 126 9.67 23.53 -14.14
N THR A 127 10.97 23.34 -13.89
CA THR A 127 11.52 23.00 -12.57
C THR A 127 11.07 23.95 -11.45
N LYS A 128 10.83 25.23 -11.78
CA LYS A 128 10.34 26.24 -10.84
C LYS A 128 8.93 25.96 -10.30
N ASP A 129 8.11 25.25 -11.06
CA ASP A 129 6.70 24.98 -10.73
C ASP A 129 6.58 23.69 -9.89
N ILE A 130 7.40 22.66 -10.19
CA ILE A 130 7.50 21.42 -9.38
C ILE A 130 7.90 21.70 -7.91
N ARG A 131 8.79 22.68 -7.70
CA ARG A 131 9.25 23.06 -6.34
C ARG A 131 8.18 23.74 -5.51
N LYS A 132 7.16 24.36 -6.12
CA LYS A 132 6.07 25.01 -5.37
C LYS A 132 5.07 23.98 -4.85
N ASP A 133 4.77 22.94 -5.63
CA ASP A 133 3.82 21.88 -5.26
C ASP A 133 4.34 20.96 -4.13
N THR A 134 5.66 20.86 -3.97
CA THR A 134 6.29 20.02 -2.93
C THR A 134 6.35 20.67 -1.54
N HIS A 135 6.08 21.98 -1.42
CA HIS A 135 6.09 22.72 -0.15
C HIS A 135 4.68 23.09 0.36
N GLY A 136 3.63 22.48 -0.20
CA GLY A 136 2.23 22.72 0.16
C GLY A 136 1.66 21.76 1.22
N TYR A 137 2.47 21.33 2.19
CA TYR A 137 2.02 20.61 3.39
C TYR A 137 2.34 21.42 4.65
#